data_AF-A0A6B3HG10-F1
#
_entry.id   AF-A0A6B3HG10-F1
#
_cell.length_a   1.000
_cell.length_b   1.000
_cell.length_c   1.000
_cell.angle_alpha   90.00
_cell.angle_beta   90.00
_cell.angle_gamma   90.00
#
_symmetry.space_group_name_H-M   'P 1'
#
loop_
_entity.id
_entity.type
_entity.pdbx_description
1 polymer ?
#
loop_
_entity_poly.entity_id
_entity_poly.type
_entity_poly.pdbx_seq_one_letter_code
_entity_poly.pdbx_strand_id
1 'polypeptide(L)'
;NITMAAVTLVIVLALRKLLRGFLQQIAILLGLVIGTLIAIPAGITDFSAIKNADVVGFPTPFAFGGPQFEIAAIISMCIVMLVCMTESTADMLALGKIVGRPADEKIIEGGLRADTLGSAISPIFNGFMCSAFAQNVGLVAMTKIRSRFVVAAGGGILIVLGLVPVAASVIA
;
A
#
# COMPACT_ATOMS: atom_id res chain seq x y z
N ASN A 1 -14.55 -20.45 -4.21
CA ASN A 1 -13.54 -19.45 -3.77
C ASN A 1 -13.41 -19.29 -2.25
N ILE A 2 -14.45 -19.45 -1.42
CA ILE A 2 -14.32 -19.31 0.06
C ILE A 2 -13.30 -20.30 0.65
N THR A 3 -13.30 -21.56 0.19
CA THR A 3 -12.33 -22.58 0.63
C THR A 3 -10.89 -22.18 0.34
N MET A 4 -10.62 -21.61 -0.84
CA MET A 4 -9.27 -21.12 -1.20
C MET A 4 -8.87 -19.91 -0.37
N ALA A 5 -9.80 -18.98 -0.11
CA ALA A 5 -9.54 -17.86 0.78
C ALA A 5 -9.19 -18.33 2.21
N ALA A 6 -9.90 -19.34 2.72
CA ALA A 6 -9.61 -19.94 4.02
C ALA A 6 -8.25 -20.65 4.05
N VAL A 7 -7.89 -21.40 3.00
CA VAL A 7 -6.59 -22.06 2.86
C VAL A 7 -5.45 -21.04 2.83
N THR A 8 -5.56 -20.01 2.00
CA THR A 8 -4.56 -18.93 1.92
C THR A 8 -4.43 -18.20 3.27
N LEU A 9 -5.55 -17.92 3.95
CA LEU A 9 -5.53 -17.30 5.28
C LEU A 9 -4.78 -18.17 6.30
N VAL A 10 -5.08 -19.48 6.34
CA VAL A 10 -4.40 -20.42 7.25
C VAL A 10 -2.90 -20.46 6.97
N ILE A 11 -2.50 -20.48 5.69
CA ILE A 11 -1.08 -20.43 5.30
C ILE A 11 -0.43 -19.14 5.78
N VAL A 12 -1.05 -17.97 5.54
CA VAL A 12 -0.53 -16.67 6.01
C VAL A 12 -0.36 -16.66 7.53
N LEU A 13 -1.36 -17.13 8.28
CA LEU A 13 -1.30 -17.18 9.74
C LEU A 13 -0.21 -18.14 10.24
N ALA A 14 -0.08 -19.30 9.61
CA ALA A 14 0.98 -20.27 9.94
C ALA A 14 2.37 -19.69 9.68
N LEU A 15 2.59 -19.09 8.50
CA LEU A 15 3.86 -18.45 8.15
C LEU A 15 4.18 -17.29 9.10
N ARG A 16 3.19 -16.45 9.43
CA ARG A 16 3.37 -15.33 10.35
C ARG A 16 3.70 -15.76 11.78
N LYS A 17 3.28 -16.98 12.18
CA LYS A 17 3.60 -17.57 13.48
C LYS A 17 4.96 -18.29 13.50
N LEU A 18 5.32 -18.96 12.41
CA LEU A 18 6.53 -19.80 12.33
C LEU A 18 7.78 -19.01 11.93
N LEU A 19 7.64 -18.00 11.07
CA LEU A 19 8.75 -17.21 10.56
C LEU A 19 9.15 -16.10 11.55
N ARG A 20 10.42 -15.68 11.48
CA ARG A 20 10.98 -14.63 12.34
C ARG A 20 11.67 -13.54 11.51
N GLY A 21 11.72 -12.33 12.06
CA GLY A 21 12.42 -11.20 11.44
C GLY A 21 11.81 -10.78 10.11
N PHE A 22 12.64 -10.61 9.08
CA PHE A 22 12.22 -10.18 7.74
C PHE A 22 11.20 -11.13 7.09
N LEU A 23 11.37 -12.45 7.26
CA LEU A 23 10.48 -13.45 6.69
C LEU A 23 9.04 -13.34 7.25
N GLN A 24 8.90 -12.85 8.48
CA GLN A 24 7.59 -12.61 9.10
C GLN A 24 6.87 -11.40 8.47
N GLN A 25 7.62 -10.39 8.00
CA GLN A 25 7.06 -9.19 7.36
C GLN A 25 6.55 -9.49 5.95
N ILE A 26 7.26 -10.35 5.21
CA ILE A 26 6.82 -10.81 3.88
C ILE A 26 5.90 -12.03 3.92
N ALA A 27 5.49 -12.50 5.11
CA ALA A 27 4.67 -13.70 5.26
C ALA A 27 3.33 -13.63 4.51
N ILE A 28 2.74 -12.44 4.42
CA ILE A 28 1.51 -12.20 3.65
C ILE A 28 1.78 -12.42 2.15
N LEU A 29 2.88 -11.86 1.63
CA LEU A 29 3.29 -12.03 0.23
C LEU A 29 3.58 -13.50 -0.08
N LEU A 30 4.33 -14.19 0.79
CA LEU A 30 4.62 -15.62 0.64
C LEU A 30 3.34 -16.46 0.68
N GLY A 31 2.42 -16.15 1.58
CA GLY A 31 1.15 -16.85 1.67
C GLY A 31 0.27 -16.64 0.43
N LEU A 32 0.25 -15.43 -0.14
CA LEU A 32 -0.40 -15.16 -1.43
C LEU A 32 0.23 -15.97 -2.57
N VAL A 33 1.57 -15.98 -2.67
CA VAL A 33 2.28 -16.77 -3.70
C VAL A 33 1.94 -18.27 -3.58
N ILE A 34 2.02 -18.82 -2.37
CA ILE A 34 1.70 -20.24 -2.13
C ILE A 34 0.21 -20.51 -2.42
N GLY A 35 -0.68 -19.62 -1.99
CA GLY A 35 -2.11 -19.71 -2.28
C GLY A 35 -2.41 -19.75 -3.78
N THR A 36 -1.75 -18.88 -4.56
CA THR A 36 -1.84 -18.87 -6.02
C THR A 36 -1.28 -20.16 -6.63
N LEU A 37 -0.14 -20.66 -6.16
CA LEU A 37 0.45 -21.92 -6.63
C LEU A 37 -0.48 -23.13 -6.39
N ILE A 38 -1.26 -23.12 -5.31
CA ILE A 38 -2.28 -24.14 -5.03
C ILE A 38 -3.52 -23.93 -5.93
N ALA A 39 -3.85 -22.69 -6.29
CA ALA A 39 -4.99 -22.37 -7.16
C ALA A 39 -4.78 -22.79 -8.63
N ILE A 40 -3.53 -22.83 -9.11
CA ILE A 40 -3.17 -23.23 -10.48
C ILE A 40 -3.66 -24.66 -10.82
N PRO A 41 -3.27 -25.72 -10.07
CA PRO A 41 -3.74 -27.08 -10.36
C PRO A 41 -5.24 -27.25 -10.07
N ALA A 42 -5.85 -26.38 -9.26
CA ALA A 42 -7.29 -26.37 -9.04
C ALA A 42 -8.08 -25.80 -10.23
N GLY A 43 -7.41 -25.23 -11.25
CA GLY A 43 -8.04 -24.71 -12.46
C GLY A 43 -8.85 -23.43 -12.26
N ILE A 44 -8.64 -22.72 -11.15
CA ILE A 44 -9.42 -21.52 -10.77
C ILE A 44 -8.72 -20.23 -11.25
N THR A 45 -7.49 -20.32 -11.77
CA THR A 45 -6.70 -19.18 -12.24
C THR A 45 -6.92 -18.90 -13.72
N ASP A 46 -7.20 -17.64 -14.06
CA ASP A 46 -7.22 -17.14 -15.44
C ASP A 46 -6.00 -16.25 -15.70
N PHE A 47 -5.13 -16.66 -16.63
CA PHE A 47 -3.93 -15.92 -17.01
C PHE A 47 -4.09 -15.15 -18.33
N SER A 48 -5.31 -15.10 -18.88
CA SER A 48 -5.59 -14.42 -20.15
C SER A 48 -5.29 -12.92 -20.10
N ALA A 49 -5.47 -12.30 -18.92
CA ALA A 49 -5.15 -10.89 -18.68
C ALA A 49 -3.66 -10.58 -18.84
N ILE A 50 -2.77 -11.51 -18.45
CA ILE A 50 -1.32 -11.33 -18.54
C ILE A 50 -0.85 -11.35 -20.00
N LYS A 51 -1.45 -12.21 -20.83
CA LYS A 51 -1.06 -12.37 -22.24
C LYS A 51 -1.34 -11.13 -23.09
N ASN A 52 -2.32 -10.33 -22.69
CA ASN A 52 -2.75 -9.12 -23.39
C ASN A 52 -2.27 -7.82 -22.72
N ALA A 53 -1.52 -7.91 -21.62
CA ALA A 53 -1.07 -6.73 -20.89
C ALA A 53 0.18 -6.12 -21.53
N ASP A 54 0.16 -4.80 -21.72
CA ASP A 54 1.32 -4.05 -22.19
C ASP A 54 2.45 -4.04 -21.15
N VAL A 55 3.69 -4.20 -21.63
CA VAL A 55 4.88 -4.23 -20.77
C VAL A 55 5.14 -2.87 -20.11
N VAL A 56 4.74 -1.79 -20.77
CA VAL A 56 4.81 -0.41 -20.26
C VAL A 56 3.48 0.26 -20.51
N GLY A 57 2.90 0.87 -19.47
CA GLY A 57 1.63 1.60 -19.58
C GLY A 57 1.63 2.78 -18.62
N PHE A 58 1.16 3.92 -19.10
CA PHE A 58 1.00 5.12 -18.29
C PHE A 58 -0.44 5.17 -17.76
N PRO A 59 -0.67 5.45 -16.46
CA PRO A 59 -2.03 5.59 -15.93
C PRO A 59 -2.72 6.77 -16.64
N THR A 60 -3.77 6.46 -17.39
CA THR A 60 -4.57 7.48 -18.07
C THR A 60 -5.28 8.33 -17.03
N PRO A 61 -5.04 9.66 -16.99
CA PRO A 61 -5.74 10.50 -16.04
C PRO A 61 -7.26 10.41 -16.25
N PHE A 62 -8.02 10.33 -15.15
CA PHE A 62 -9.48 10.24 -15.20
C PHE A 62 -10.03 9.05 -16.01
N ALA A 63 -9.38 7.89 -15.96
CA ALA A 63 -9.84 6.68 -16.64
C ALA A 63 -11.25 6.26 -16.20
N PHE A 64 -11.62 6.56 -14.94
CA PHE A 64 -12.96 6.30 -14.39
C PHE A 64 -13.99 7.40 -14.65
N GLY A 65 -13.62 8.44 -15.41
CA GLY A 65 -14.48 9.59 -15.70
C GLY A 65 -14.02 10.88 -15.03
N GLY A 66 -14.65 11.99 -15.43
CA GLY A 66 -14.34 13.32 -14.90
C GLY A 66 -14.79 13.51 -13.44
N PRO A 67 -14.28 14.54 -12.74
CA PRO A 67 -14.62 14.81 -11.35
C PRO A 67 -16.13 15.07 -11.19
N GLN A 68 -16.77 14.32 -10.30
CA GLN A 68 -18.16 14.50 -9.90
C GLN A 68 -18.24 15.07 -8.49
N PHE A 69 -19.10 16.07 -8.30
CA PHE A 69 -19.25 16.78 -7.03
C PHE A 69 -20.56 16.38 -6.37
N GLU A 70 -20.49 15.32 -5.57
CA GLU A 70 -21.62 14.84 -4.77
C GLU A 70 -21.44 15.25 -3.30
N ILE A 71 -22.34 16.09 -2.79
CA ILE A 71 -22.22 16.69 -1.45
C ILE A 71 -22.12 15.60 -0.36
N ALA A 72 -22.92 14.54 -0.47
CA ALA A 72 -22.89 13.43 0.48
C ALA A 72 -21.54 12.69 0.48
N ALA A 73 -20.94 12.48 -0.70
CA ALA A 73 -19.63 11.86 -0.84
C ALA A 73 -18.52 12.77 -0.31
N ILE A 74 -18.60 14.08 -0.57
CA ILE A 74 -17.65 15.09 -0.06
C ILE A 74 -17.64 15.09 1.47
N ILE A 75 -18.81 15.18 2.10
CA ILE A 75 -18.92 15.17 3.58
C ILE A 75 -18.36 13.87 4.14
N SER A 76 -18.69 12.74 3.53
CA SER A 76 -18.17 11.43 3.94
C SER A 76 -16.65 11.37 3.85
N MET A 77 -16.08 11.84 2.75
CA MET A 77 -14.62 11.88 2.55
C MET A 77 -13.92 12.85 3.49
N CYS A 78 -14.55 13.98 3.86
CA CYS A 78 -13.99 14.88 4.88
C CYS A 78 -13.84 14.17 6.24
N ILE A 79 -14.82 13.34 6.63
CA ILE A 79 -14.73 12.59 7.90
C ILE A 79 -13.60 11.55 7.81
N VAL A 80 -13.49 10.81 6.70
CA VAL A 80 -12.39 9.87 6.47
C VAL A 80 -11.04 10.59 6.53
N MET A 81 -10.94 11.77 5.93
CA MET A 81 -9.73 12.59 5.95
C MET A 81 -9.30 12.97 7.37
N LEU A 82 -10.24 13.36 8.24
CA LEU A 82 -9.92 13.67 9.63
C LEU A 82 -9.37 12.46 10.39
N VAL A 83 -9.93 11.26 10.14
CA VAL A 83 -9.42 10.01 10.74
C VAL A 83 -8.01 9.72 10.23
N CYS A 84 -7.79 9.76 8.92
CA CYS A 84 -6.47 9.53 8.32
C CYS A 84 -5.43 10.56 8.78
N MET A 85 -5.80 11.84 8.90
CA MET A 85 -4.90 12.88 9.40
C MET A 85 -4.51 12.64 10.86
N THR A 86 -5.44 12.13 11.67
CA THR A 86 -5.17 11.76 13.07
C THR A 86 -4.23 10.56 13.15
N GLU A 87 -4.44 9.54 12.33
CA GLU A 87 -3.58 8.37 12.21
C GLU A 87 -2.17 8.75 11.74
N SER A 88 -2.05 9.50 10.64
CA SER A 88 -0.77 10.02 10.12
C SER A 88 -0.01 10.84 11.18
N THR A 89 -0.72 11.63 11.99
CA THR A 89 -0.10 12.39 13.09
C THR A 89 0.45 11.46 14.19
N ALA A 90 -0.32 10.45 14.59
CA ALA A 90 0.13 9.46 15.58
C ALA A 90 1.36 8.68 15.09
N ASP A 91 1.39 8.31 13.81
CA ASP A 91 2.52 7.64 13.18
C ASP A 91 3.77 8.51 13.13
N MET A 92 3.64 9.80 12.80
CA MET A 92 4.77 10.74 12.82
C MET A 92 5.34 10.92 14.22
N LEU A 93 4.48 11.03 15.24
CA LEU A 93 4.89 11.11 16.64
C LEU A 93 5.61 9.83 17.09
N ALA A 94 5.08 8.66 16.73
CA ALA A 94 5.69 7.37 17.04
C ALA A 94 7.05 7.21 16.35
N LEU A 95 7.12 7.54 15.06
CA LEU A 95 8.36 7.49 14.28
C LEU A 95 9.40 8.45 14.85
N GLY A 96 9.01 9.66 15.25
CA GLY A 96 9.89 10.64 15.88
C GLY A 96 10.58 10.11 17.14
N LYS A 97 9.83 9.38 17.98
CA LYS A 97 10.38 8.71 19.17
C LYS A 97 11.36 7.59 18.79
N ILE A 98 11.03 6.78 17.77
CA ILE A 98 11.87 5.67 17.30
C ILE A 98 13.19 6.16 16.71
N VAL A 99 13.15 7.25 15.94
CA VAL A 99 14.35 7.78 15.27
C VAL A 99 15.17 8.71 16.16
N GLY A 100 14.67 9.07 17.35
CA GLY A 100 15.34 9.97 18.29
C GLY A 100 15.27 11.43 17.88
N ARG A 101 14.30 11.80 17.05
CA ARG A 101 14.04 13.17 16.60
C ARG A 101 12.56 13.46 16.80
N PRO A 102 12.16 14.16 17.88
CA PRO A 102 10.76 14.46 18.15
C PRO A 102 10.11 15.16 16.96
N ALA A 103 8.90 14.75 16.61
CA ALA A 103 8.09 15.44 15.61
C ALA A 103 7.51 16.70 16.27
N ASP A 104 8.10 17.85 15.97
CA ASP A 104 7.58 19.15 16.36
C ASP A 104 6.41 19.56 15.44
N GLU A 105 5.72 20.63 15.81
CA GLU A 105 4.55 21.12 15.07
C GLU A 105 4.86 21.37 13.60
N LYS A 106 6.06 21.89 13.29
CA LYS A 106 6.50 22.14 11.91
C LYS A 106 6.71 20.85 11.11
N ILE A 107 7.26 19.80 11.72
CA ILE A 107 7.41 18.49 11.04
C ILE A 107 6.03 17.88 10.78
N ILE A 108 5.12 17.96 11.74
CA ILE A 108 3.76 17.42 11.59
C ILE A 108 3.00 18.19 10.51
N GLU A 109 3.04 19.53 10.53
CA GLU A 109 2.43 20.38 9.51
C GLU A 109 2.96 20.03 8.10
N GLY A 110 4.29 19.98 7.95
CA GLY A 110 4.92 19.65 6.68
C GLY A 110 4.59 18.24 6.19
N GLY A 111 4.57 17.26 7.10
CA GLY A 111 4.22 15.88 6.81
C GLY A 111 2.75 15.74 6.37
N LEU A 112 1.84 16.40 7.09
CA LEU A 112 0.41 16.36 6.79
C LEU A 112 0.07 17.08 5.49
N ARG A 113 0.79 18.17 5.17
CA ARG A 113 0.70 18.82 3.85
C ARG A 113 1.14 17.89 2.73
N ALA A 114 2.24 17.15 2.91
CA ALA A 114 2.68 16.18 1.92
C ALA A 114 1.67 15.02 1.74
N ASP A 115 1.13 14.50 2.84
CA ASP A 115 0.13 13.42 2.87
C ASP A 115 -1.18 13.82 2.15
N THR A 116 -1.72 14.98 2.52
CA THR A 116 -2.96 15.51 1.96
C THR A 116 -2.80 15.94 0.49
N LEU A 117 -1.65 16.49 0.10
CA LEU A 117 -1.36 16.79 -1.32
C LEU A 117 -1.25 15.51 -2.15
N GLY A 118 -0.57 14.48 -1.64
CA GLY A 118 -0.51 13.17 -2.31
C GLY A 118 -1.89 12.57 -2.50
N SER A 119 -2.71 12.63 -1.44
CA SER A 119 -4.12 12.22 -1.47
C SER A 119 -4.98 12.99 -2.46
N ALA A 120 -4.74 14.29 -2.64
CA ALA A 120 -5.49 15.11 -3.60
C ALA A 120 -5.11 14.80 -5.05
N ILE A 121 -3.85 14.43 -5.30
CA ILE A 121 -3.34 14.10 -6.65
C ILE A 121 -3.67 12.66 -7.04
N SER A 122 -3.69 11.73 -6.09
CA SER A 122 -3.89 10.30 -6.34
C SER A 122 -5.13 9.97 -7.18
N PRO A 123 -6.33 10.54 -6.93
CA PRO A 123 -7.52 10.34 -7.75
C PRO A 123 -7.37 10.75 -9.23
N ILE A 124 -6.51 11.72 -9.54
CA ILE A 124 -6.24 12.13 -10.93
C ILE A 124 -5.68 10.95 -11.72
N PHE A 125 -4.86 10.12 -11.09
CA PHE A 125 -4.27 8.92 -11.65
C PHE A 125 -5.04 7.65 -11.26
N ASN A 126 -6.33 7.78 -10.93
CA ASN A 126 -7.23 6.68 -10.58
C ASN A 126 -6.89 5.96 -9.27
N GLY A 127 -6.06 6.57 -8.42
CA GLY A 127 -5.76 6.07 -7.09
C GLY A 127 -6.78 6.54 -6.05
N PHE A 128 -6.70 5.93 -4.86
CA PHE A 128 -7.48 6.34 -3.69
C PHE A 128 -6.64 7.26 -2.80
N MET A 129 -7.28 7.84 -1.76
CA MET A 129 -6.56 8.58 -0.72
C MET A 129 -5.35 7.77 -0.22
N CYS A 130 -4.21 8.46 -0.12
CA CYS A 130 -2.97 7.90 0.39
C CYS A 130 -2.79 8.35 1.85
N SER A 131 -2.36 7.45 2.72
CA SER A 131 -2.03 7.76 4.11
C SER A 131 -0.69 7.12 4.48
N ALA A 132 -0.07 7.62 5.55
CA ALA A 132 1.14 7.04 6.11
C ALA A 132 0.89 5.57 6.52
N PHE A 133 1.78 4.68 6.10
CA PHE A 133 1.61 3.25 6.37
C PHE A 133 2.26 2.90 7.72
N ALA A 134 1.45 2.70 8.76
CA ALA A 134 1.90 2.38 10.12
C ALA A 134 2.85 1.18 10.18
N GLN A 135 2.71 0.19 9.28
CA GLN A 135 3.63 -0.95 9.20
C GLN A 135 5.09 -0.53 8.94
N ASN A 136 5.31 0.58 8.21
CA ASN A 136 6.65 1.09 7.93
C ASN A 136 7.33 1.63 9.20
N VAL A 137 6.55 2.19 10.13
CA VAL A 137 7.06 2.65 11.44
C VAL A 137 7.59 1.45 12.23
N GLY A 138 6.84 0.34 12.26
CA GLY A 138 7.27 -0.90 12.88
C GLY A 138 8.53 -1.50 12.23
N LEU A 139 8.62 -1.45 10.90
CA LEU A 139 9.80 -1.89 10.16
C LEU A 139 11.06 -1.09 10.53
N VAL A 140 10.94 0.24 10.62
CA VAL A 140 12.07 1.11 11.02
C VAL A 140 12.51 0.82 12.46
N ALA A 141 11.58 0.57 13.38
CA ALA A 141 11.91 0.20 14.75
C ALA A 141 12.71 -1.11 14.84
N MET A 142 12.35 -2.10 14.02
CA MET A 142 13.00 -3.42 14.00
C MET A 142 14.34 -3.40 13.26
N THR A 143 14.39 -2.80 12.07
CA THR A 143 15.59 -2.78 11.21
C THR A 143 16.62 -1.77 11.68
N LYS A 144 16.22 -0.76 12.46
CA LYS A 144 17.03 0.40 12.85
C LYS A 144 17.57 1.21 11.67
N ILE A 145 17.05 0.99 10.46
CA ILE A 145 17.42 1.75 9.27
C ILE A 145 16.53 3.00 9.21
N ARG A 146 17.10 4.16 9.53
CA ARG A 146 16.38 5.45 9.64
C ARG A 146 16.58 6.37 8.42
N SER A 147 17.19 5.85 7.36
CA SER A 147 17.54 6.64 6.18
C SER A 147 16.31 6.96 5.33
N ARG A 148 16.03 8.24 5.11
CA ARG A 148 14.98 8.71 4.18
C ARG A 148 15.17 8.21 2.75
N PHE A 149 16.40 7.91 2.34
CA PHE A 149 16.71 7.43 0.99
C PHE A 149 16.15 6.03 0.74
N VAL A 150 16.00 5.20 1.78
CA VAL A 150 15.37 3.88 1.65
C VAL A 150 13.90 4.03 1.30
N VAL A 151 13.21 4.97 1.96
CA VAL A 151 11.80 5.29 1.66
C VAL A 151 11.67 5.87 0.25
N ALA A 152 12.55 6.79 -0.14
CA ALA A 152 12.56 7.38 -1.48
C ALA A 152 12.81 6.33 -2.58
N ALA A 153 13.76 5.42 -2.38
CA ALA A 153 14.02 4.32 -3.30
C ALA A 153 12.82 3.36 -3.40
N GLY A 154 12.17 3.05 -2.27
CA GLY A 154 10.94 2.26 -2.24
C GLY A 154 9.82 2.92 -3.06
N GLY A 155 9.62 4.23 -2.89
CA GLY A 155 8.68 5.01 -3.71
C GLY A 155 9.03 4.97 -5.19
N GLY A 156 10.32 5.11 -5.54
CA GLY A 156 10.79 4.98 -6.93
C GLY A 156 10.52 3.60 -7.53
N ILE A 157 10.75 2.52 -6.77
CA ILE A 157 10.42 1.16 -7.20
C ILE A 157 8.91 1.02 -7.44
N LEU A 158 8.07 1.56 -6.55
CA LEU A 158 6.62 1.52 -6.72
C LEU A 158 6.14 2.31 -7.94
N ILE A 159 6.77 3.45 -8.25
CA ILE A 159 6.48 4.21 -9.48
C ILE A 159 6.81 3.37 -10.71
N VAL A 160 7.98 2.74 -10.74
CA VAL A 160 8.39 1.88 -11.87
C VAL A 160 7.44 0.70 -12.02
N LEU A 161 7.05 0.04 -10.92
CA LEU A 161 6.09 -1.06 -10.95
C LEU A 161 4.70 -0.61 -11.41
N GLY A 162 4.27 0.60 -11.01
CA GLY A 162 3.01 1.19 -11.47
C GLY A 162 2.97 1.48 -12.97
N LEU A 163 4.13 1.65 -13.61
CA LEU A 163 4.28 1.83 -15.05
C LEU A 163 4.38 0.50 -15.83
N VAL A 164 4.29 -0.64 -15.13
CA VAL A 164 4.39 -1.99 -15.72
C VAL A 164 3.04 -2.71 -15.52
N PRO A 165 2.06 -2.53 -16.43
CA PRO A 165 0.73 -3.14 -16.34
C PRO A 165 0.77 -4.67 -16.22
N VAL A 166 1.77 -5.31 -16.82
CA VAL A 166 2.01 -6.76 -16.66
C VAL A 166 2.13 -7.15 -15.18
N ALA A 167 2.82 -6.37 -14.36
CA ALA A 167 2.96 -6.65 -12.94
C ALA A 167 1.61 -6.53 -12.20
N ALA A 168 0.78 -5.57 -12.59
CA ALA A 168 -0.59 -5.46 -12.07
C ALA A 168 -1.49 -6.62 -12.52
N SER A 169 -1.35 -7.08 -13.77
CA SER A 169 -2.12 -8.20 -14.34
C SER A 169 -1.81 -9.56 -13.72
N VAL A 170 -0.65 -9.70 -13.07
CA VAL A 170 -0.30 -10.90 -12.28
C VAL A 170 -1.05 -10.93 -10.94
N ILE A 171 -1.47 -9.76 -10.44
CA ILE A 171 -2.17 -9.59 -9.16
C ILE A 171 -3.70 -9.61 -9.35
N ALA A 172 -4.18 -9.13 -10.49
CA ALA A 172 -5.60 -9.05 -10.85
C ALA A 172 -6.25 -10.42 -11.10
#